data_AF-A0A1D2MPC0-F1
#
_entry.id   AF-A0A1D2MPC0-F1
#
_cell.length_a   1.000
_cell.length_b   1.000
_cell.length_c   1.000
_cell.angle_alpha   90.00
_cell.angle_beta   90.00
_cell.angle_gamma   90.00
#
_symmetry.space_group_name_H-M   'P 1'
#
loop_
_entity.id
_entity.type
_entity.pdbx_description
1 polymer ?
#
loop_
_entity_poly.entity_id
_entity_poly.type
_entity_poly.pdbx_seq_one_letter_code
_entity_poly.pdbx_strand_id
1 'polypeptide(L)'
;MYPRTSLEFRPRNVLIFTILAISCLQIAMISSQVIDCPRLIMRVAKGIIRVYGGCSKDFLISLEQNLKEYQRRVDCVMRCTMERIGLLNEFNKVTNDTVQVFFDKFLPEDYHEIGHIFVEGCTDEYAPLMDNEDDTCTAFGDFIRCVQNVIAEAC
;
A
#
# COMPACT_ATOMS: atom_id res chain seq x y z
N MET A 1 -7.20 -20.72 59.02
CA MET A 1 -7.33 -21.96 58.21
C MET A 1 -7.59 -21.54 56.77
N TYR A 2 -6.59 -21.68 55.89
CA TYR A 2 -6.72 -21.42 54.45
C TYR A 2 -6.72 -22.77 53.72
N PRO A 3 -7.66 -23.04 52.79
CA PRO A 3 -7.61 -24.26 52.01
C PRO A 3 -6.55 -24.12 50.91
N ARG A 4 -5.61 -25.06 50.87
CA ARG A 4 -4.76 -25.31 49.69
C ARG A 4 -5.60 -26.05 48.66
N THR A 5 -5.98 -25.39 47.58
CA THR A 5 -6.40 -26.06 46.35
C THR A 5 -5.17 -26.54 45.60
N SER A 6 -4.85 -27.81 45.76
CA SER A 6 -3.92 -28.53 44.88
C SER A 6 -4.57 -28.68 43.50
N LEU A 7 -4.13 -27.86 42.54
CA LEU A 7 -4.40 -28.07 41.11
C LEU A 7 -3.65 -29.33 40.66
N GLU A 8 -4.36 -30.45 40.56
CA GLU A 8 -3.86 -31.66 39.91
C GLU A 8 -3.67 -31.40 38.40
N PHE A 9 -2.43 -31.19 38.00
CA PHE A 9 -2.03 -31.01 36.61
C PHE A 9 -2.01 -32.38 35.91
N ARG A 10 -3.10 -32.73 35.20
CA ARG A 10 -3.15 -33.98 34.43
C ARG A 10 -2.23 -33.90 33.20
N PRO A 11 -1.33 -34.87 32.99
CA PRO A 11 -0.33 -34.85 31.91
C PRO A 11 -0.94 -34.89 30.49
N ARG A 12 -2.21 -35.28 30.36
CA ARG A 12 -2.94 -35.30 29.09
C ARG A 12 -3.21 -33.91 28.51
N ASN A 13 -3.30 -32.88 29.36
CA ASN A 13 -3.57 -31.52 28.92
C ASN A 13 -2.30 -30.84 28.37
N VAL A 14 -1.12 -31.18 28.91
CA VAL A 14 0.18 -30.60 28.47
C VAL A 14 0.46 -30.91 27.01
N LEU A 15 0.16 -32.14 26.56
CA LEU A 15 0.37 -32.56 25.18
C LEU A 15 -0.53 -31.79 24.19
N ILE A 16 -1.75 -31.45 24.58
CA ILE A 16 -2.68 -30.70 23.73
C ILE A 16 -2.23 -29.24 23.61
N PHE A 17 -1.80 -28.63 24.71
CA PHE A 17 -1.27 -27.26 24.70
C PHE A 17 0.03 -27.14 23.91
N THR A 18 0.92 -28.14 23.97
CA THR A 18 2.15 -28.12 23.16
C THR A 18 1.85 -28.31 21.68
N ILE A 19 0.93 -29.20 21.30
CA ILE A 19 0.51 -29.36 19.90
C ILE A 19 -0.11 -28.07 19.37
N LEU A 20 -1.02 -27.44 20.14
CA LEU A 20 -1.63 -26.16 19.76
C LEU A 20 -0.60 -25.03 19.63
N ALA A 21 0.34 -24.93 20.56
CA ALA A 21 1.41 -23.94 20.51
C ALA A 21 2.33 -24.15 19.30
N ILE A 22 2.67 -25.40 18.96
CA ILE A 22 3.48 -25.75 17.79
C ILE A 22 2.71 -25.44 16.50
N SER A 23 1.41 -25.74 16.42
CA SER A 23 0.59 -25.37 15.26
C SER A 23 0.45 -23.85 15.11
N CYS A 24 0.30 -23.11 16.21
CA CYS A 24 0.32 -21.63 16.15
C CYS A 24 1.69 -21.10 15.71
N LEU A 25 2.80 -21.71 16.14
CA LEU A 25 4.15 -21.36 15.70
C LEU A 25 4.36 -21.65 14.20
N GLN A 26 3.83 -22.78 13.70
CA GLN A 26 3.92 -23.16 12.29
C GLN A 26 3.10 -22.21 11.40
N ILE A 27 1.91 -21.80 11.86
CA ILE A 27 1.08 -20.81 11.15
C ILE A 27 1.77 -19.44 11.12
N ALA A 28 2.43 -19.03 12.21
CA ALA A 28 3.20 -17.79 12.28
C ALA A 28 4.50 -17.80 11.43
N MET A 29 5.04 -18.98 11.11
CA MET A 29 6.21 -19.11 10.21
C MET A 29 5.84 -19.22 8.73
N ILE A 30 4.58 -19.53 8.38
CA ILE A 30 4.12 -19.54 6.98
C ILE A 30 3.78 -18.11 6.49
N SER A 31 3.53 -17.16 7.40
CA SER A 31 3.24 -15.76 7.05
C SER A 31 4.48 -14.94 6.66
N SER A 32 5.70 -15.49 6.74
CA SER A 32 6.88 -14.90 6.10
C SER A 32 6.97 -15.35 4.64
N GLN A 33 5.91 -15.12 3.85
CA GLN A 33 6.09 -15.05 2.41
C GLN A 33 7.00 -13.87 2.18
N VAL A 34 8.27 -14.16 1.89
CA VAL A 34 9.30 -13.17 1.63
C VAL A 34 8.81 -12.37 0.43
N ILE A 35 8.22 -11.21 0.67
CA ILE A 35 7.79 -10.31 -0.39
C ILE A 35 9.06 -9.97 -1.16
N ASP A 36 9.17 -10.42 -2.41
CA ASP A 36 10.30 -10.07 -3.29
C ASP A 36 10.14 -8.61 -3.73
N CYS A 37 10.41 -7.71 -2.80
CA CYS A 37 10.22 -6.27 -2.92
C CYS A 37 10.98 -5.66 -4.10
N PRO A 38 12.24 -6.04 -4.39
CA PRO A 38 12.93 -5.56 -5.59
C PRO A 38 12.16 -5.90 -6.87
N ARG A 39 11.62 -7.13 -6.96
CA ARG A 39 10.87 -7.57 -8.14
C ARG A 39 9.51 -6.89 -8.25
N LEU A 40 8.81 -6.70 -7.12
CA LEU A 40 7.54 -5.99 -7.04
C LEU A 40 7.70 -4.53 -7.48
N ILE A 41 8.60 -3.79 -6.84
CA ILE A 41 8.88 -2.37 -7.13
C ILE A 41 9.30 -2.20 -8.58
N MET A 42 10.20 -3.06 -9.09
CA MET A 42 10.65 -2.95 -10.49
C MET A 42 9.49 -3.15 -11.48
N ARG A 43 8.54 -4.05 -11.21
CA ARG A 43 7.40 -4.31 -12.09
C ARG A 43 6.47 -3.09 -12.14
N VAL A 44 6.11 -2.55 -10.97
CA VAL A 44 5.28 -1.35 -10.85
C VAL A 44 5.97 -0.16 -11.51
N ALA A 45 7.25 0.08 -11.20
CA ALA A 45 8.02 1.18 -11.76
C ALA A 45 8.11 1.11 -13.30
N LYS A 46 8.32 -0.08 -13.88
CA LYS A 46 8.32 -0.27 -15.35
C LYS A 46 7.00 0.12 -15.99
N GLY A 47 5.88 -0.18 -15.34
CA GLY A 47 4.55 0.20 -15.81
C GLY A 47 4.29 1.71 -15.74
N ILE A 48 4.74 2.34 -14.66
CA ILE A 48 4.44 3.73 -14.35
C ILE A 48 5.39 4.72 -15.04
N ILE A 49 6.68 4.38 -15.22
CA ILE A 49 7.71 5.34 -15.67
C ILE A 49 7.40 5.98 -17.04
N ARG A 50 6.81 5.21 -17.96
CA ARG A 50 6.42 5.72 -19.29
C ARG A 50 5.25 6.70 -19.17
N VAL A 51 4.29 6.40 -18.31
CA VAL A 51 3.12 7.25 -18.07
C VAL A 51 3.54 8.54 -17.36
N TYR A 52 4.35 8.40 -16.32
CA TYR A 52 4.93 9.51 -15.58
C TYR A 52 5.72 10.46 -16.50
N GLY A 53 6.58 9.91 -17.37
CA GLY A 53 7.32 10.71 -18.35
C GLY A 53 6.44 11.43 -19.38
N GLY A 54 5.23 10.95 -19.62
CA GLY A 54 4.23 11.63 -20.44
C GLY A 54 3.59 12.80 -19.71
N CYS A 55 3.22 12.60 -18.44
CA CYS A 55 2.65 13.65 -17.59
C CYS A 55 3.69 14.72 -17.23
N SER A 56 4.90 14.35 -16.87
CA SER A 56 5.93 15.28 -16.38
C SER A 56 6.40 16.29 -17.42
N LYS A 57 6.34 15.92 -18.71
CA LYS A 57 6.67 16.81 -19.82
C LYS A 57 5.78 18.04 -19.87
N ASP A 58 4.53 17.94 -19.45
CA ASP A 58 3.58 19.05 -19.51
C ASP A 58 3.75 20.02 -18.33
N PHE A 59 4.35 19.56 -17.21
CA PHE A 59 4.40 20.31 -15.95
C PHE A 59 5.79 20.79 -15.53
N LEU A 60 6.89 20.13 -15.95
CA LEU A 60 8.25 20.38 -15.45
C LEU A 60 9.17 21.20 -16.40
N ILE A 61 8.60 21.90 -17.40
CA ILE A 61 9.39 22.62 -18.43
C ILE A 61 10.20 23.81 -17.88
N SER A 62 9.95 24.27 -16.65
CA SER A 62 10.66 25.41 -16.04
C SER A 62 11.05 25.06 -14.60
N LEU A 63 12.33 24.71 -14.39
CA LEU A 63 12.89 24.28 -13.11
C LEU A 63 13.59 25.42 -12.33
N GLU A 64 13.27 26.69 -12.65
CA GLU A 64 13.79 27.88 -11.94
C GLU A 64 12.89 28.31 -10.76
N GLN A 65 11.96 27.46 -10.32
CA GLN A 65 10.92 27.88 -9.36
C GLN A 65 11.15 27.41 -7.93
N ASN A 66 10.56 28.17 -7.00
CA ASN A 66 10.54 27.94 -5.55
C ASN A 66 10.10 26.50 -5.20
N LEU A 67 10.70 25.89 -4.17
CA LEU A 67 10.43 24.53 -3.70
C LEU A 67 8.92 24.20 -3.60
N LYS A 68 8.12 25.15 -3.10
CA LYS A 68 6.66 24.97 -2.98
C LYS A 68 5.95 24.81 -4.32
N GLU A 69 6.35 25.57 -5.33
CA GLU A 69 5.75 25.51 -6.66
C GLU A 69 6.20 24.25 -7.39
N TYR A 70 7.46 23.84 -7.20
CA TYR A 70 7.94 22.55 -7.68
C TYR A 70 7.14 21.38 -7.10
N GLN A 71 6.92 21.37 -5.77
CA GLN A 71 6.17 20.30 -5.11
C GLN A 71 4.73 20.22 -5.63
N ARG A 72 4.03 21.35 -5.74
CA ARG A 72 2.69 21.42 -6.34
C ARG A 72 2.66 20.83 -7.76
N ARG A 73 3.64 21.16 -8.60
CA ARG A 73 3.75 20.60 -9.96
C ARG A 73 3.94 19.09 -9.93
N VAL A 74 4.81 18.58 -9.05
CA VAL A 74 5.03 17.13 -8.88
C VAL A 74 3.75 16.44 -8.44
N ASP A 75 3.01 16.99 -7.48
CA ASP A 75 1.75 16.43 -7.00
C ASP A 75 0.70 16.36 -8.14
N CYS A 76 0.63 17.38 -8.99
CA CYS A 76 -0.23 17.33 -10.18
C CYS A 76 0.25 16.34 -11.26
N VAL A 77 1.57 16.14 -11.41
CA VAL A 77 2.10 15.06 -12.25
C VAL A 77 1.67 13.69 -11.71
N MET A 78 1.63 13.52 -10.39
CA MET A 78 1.15 12.29 -9.75
C MET A 78 -0.33 12.08 -10.04
N ARG A 79 -1.19 13.11 -9.88
CA ARG A 79 -2.60 13.06 -10.29
C ARG A 79 -2.77 12.59 -11.74
N CYS A 80 -2.09 13.23 -12.69
CA CYS A 80 -2.12 12.84 -14.11
C CYS A 80 -1.68 11.38 -14.32
N THR A 81 -0.65 10.95 -13.58
CA THR A 81 -0.14 9.59 -13.69
C THR A 81 -1.17 8.59 -13.17
N MET A 82 -1.78 8.85 -12.02
CA MET A 82 -2.82 8.03 -11.39
C MET A 82 -4.05 7.90 -12.30
N GLU A 83 -4.47 8.98 -12.94
CA GLU A 83 -5.55 8.98 -13.94
C GLU A 83 -5.23 8.04 -15.10
N ARG A 84 -4.05 8.20 -15.72
CA ARG A 84 -3.65 7.41 -16.91
C ARG A 84 -3.37 5.94 -16.64
N ILE A 85 -2.98 5.59 -15.41
CA ILE A 85 -2.80 4.18 -15.04
C ILE A 85 -4.12 3.50 -14.68
N GLY A 86 -5.20 4.26 -14.47
CA GLY A 86 -6.54 3.78 -14.10
C GLY A 86 -6.77 3.64 -12.60
N LEU A 87 -6.00 4.37 -11.79
CA LEU A 87 -6.10 4.33 -10.33
C LEU A 87 -7.16 5.32 -9.79
N LEU A 88 -7.67 6.20 -10.64
CA LEU A 88 -8.72 7.17 -10.32
C LEU A 88 -10.01 6.81 -11.06
N ASN A 89 -11.15 7.01 -10.40
CA ASN A 89 -12.47 6.92 -11.02
C ASN A 89 -12.88 8.23 -11.71
N GLU A 90 -14.10 8.31 -12.25
CA GLU A 90 -14.61 9.52 -12.91
C GLU A 90 -14.72 10.76 -11.98
N PHE A 91 -14.67 10.55 -10.66
CA PHE A 91 -14.66 11.60 -9.65
C PHE A 91 -13.25 11.97 -9.17
N ASN A 92 -12.20 11.53 -9.89
CA ASN A 92 -10.78 11.55 -9.51
C ASN A 92 -10.50 11.08 -8.08
N LYS A 93 -11.19 10.03 -7.64
CA LYS A 93 -10.93 9.38 -6.35
C LYS A 93 -10.32 8.00 -6.54
N VAL A 94 -9.47 7.62 -5.60
CA VAL A 94 -9.05 6.24 -5.42
C VAL A 94 -10.19 5.49 -4.70
N THR A 95 -10.51 4.30 -5.18
CA THR A 95 -11.52 3.41 -4.61
C THR A 95 -10.98 1.98 -4.64
N ASN A 96 -11.59 1.06 -3.88
CA ASN A 96 -11.19 -0.35 -3.91
C ASN A 96 -11.26 -0.93 -5.33
N ASP A 97 -12.24 -0.53 -6.13
CA ASP A 97 -12.38 -0.97 -7.52
C ASP A 97 -11.22 -0.48 -8.40
N THR A 98 -10.83 0.80 -8.28
CA THR A 98 -9.72 1.35 -9.09
C THR A 98 -8.37 0.80 -8.64
N VAL A 99 -8.22 0.50 -7.34
CA VAL A 99 -7.07 -0.21 -6.79
C VAL A 99 -6.98 -1.63 -7.36
N GLN A 100 -8.10 -2.38 -7.39
CA GLN A 100 -8.13 -3.72 -7.97
C GLN A 100 -7.72 -3.69 -9.45
N VAL A 101 -8.29 -2.77 -10.24
CA VAL A 101 -7.94 -2.61 -11.66
C VAL A 101 -6.44 -2.30 -11.84
N PHE A 102 -5.87 -1.49 -10.96
CA PHE A 102 -4.43 -1.23 -10.97
C PHE A 102 -3.62 -2.49 -10.68
N PHE A 103 -3.98 -3.28 -9.67
CA PHE A 103 -3.28 -4.53 -9.37
C PHE A 103 -3.41 -5.57 -10.47
N ASP A 104 -4.60 -5.77 -11.04
CA ASP A 104 -4.80 -6.67 -12.18
C ASP A 104 -3.88 -6.34 -13.36
N LYS A 105 -3.60 -5.05 -13.56
CA LYS A 105 -2.80 -4.55 -14.68
C LYS A 105 -1.29 -4.65 -14.45
N PHE A 106 -0.84 -4.40 -13.22
CA PHE A 106 0.59 -4.21 -12.93
C PHE A 106 1.20 -5.29 -12.04
N LEU A 107 0.39 -6.06 -11.32
CA LEU A 107 0.84 -7.06 -10.37
C LEU A 107 0.34 -8.47 -10.73
N PRO A 108 1.14 -9.52 -10.52
CA PRO A 108 0.64 -10.89 -10.52
C PRO A 108 -0.36 -11.08 -9.38
N GLU A 109 -1.29 -12.01 -9.58
CA GLU A 109 -2.37 -12.36 -8.64
C GLU A 109 -1.85 -12.65 -7.23
N ASP A 110 -0.70 -13.32 -7.11
CA ASP A 110 -0.04 -13.63 -5.83
C ASP A 110 0.29 -12.39 -4.96
N TYR A 111 0.32 -11.19 -5.55
CA TYR A 111 0.60 -9.93 -4.85
C TYR A 111 -0.63 -9.06 -4.63
N HIS A 112 -1.83 -9.49 -5.07
CA HIS A 112 -3.04 -8.65 -5.00
C HIS A 112 -3.49 -8.43 -3.56
N GLU A 113 -3.57 -9.51 -2.76
CA GLU A 113 -4.01 -9.42 -1.36
C GLU A 113 -3.07 -8.53 -0.53
N ILE A 114 -1.76 -8.75 -0.66
CA ILE A 114 -0.74 -7.92 0.00
C ILE A 114 -0.78 -6.48 -0.52
N GLY A 115 -1.00 -6.29 -1.82
CA GLY A 115 -1.15 -4.97 -2.42
C GLY A 115 -2.30 -4.18 -1.80
N HIS A 116 -3.46 -4.81 -1.59
CA HIS A 116 -4.61 -4.20 -0.95
C HIS A 116 -4.31 -3.74 0.48
N ILE A 117 -3.65 -4.60 1.27
CA ILE A 117 -3.23 -4.25 2.63
C ILE A 117 -2.33 -3.00 2.64
N PHE A 118 -1.45 -2.85 1.64
CA PHE A 118 -0.55 -1.70 1.57
C PHE A 118 -1.22 -0.38 1.21
N VAL A 119 -2.36 -0.42 0.53
CA VAL A 119 -3.03 0.78 0.04
C VAL A 119 -4.31 1.13 0.80
N GLU A 120 -4.88 0.19 1.56
CA GLU A 120 -6.14 0.37 2.31
C GLU A 120 -6.07 1.59 3.24
N GLY A 121 -5.08 1.63 4.15
CA GLY A 121 -4.92 2.75 5.09
C GLY A 121 -4.71 4.10 4.40
N CYS A 122 -3.94 4.13 3.32
CA CYS A 122 -3.73 5.34 2.52
C CYS A 122 -5.00 5.77 1.77
N THR A 123 -5.80 4.81 1.30
CA THR A 123 -7.06 5.09 0.61
C THR A 123 -8.05 5.70 1.59
N ASP A 124 -8.20 5.12 2.77
CA ASP A 124 -9.11 5.62 3.81
C ASP A 124 -8.74 7.03 4.27
N GLU A 125 -7.45 7.32 4.41
CA GLU A 125 -6.96 8.62 4.87
C GLU A 125 -7.06 9.71 3.78
N TYR A 126 -6.65 9.42 2.54
CA TYR A 126 -6.44 10.45 1.52
C TYR A 126 -7.52 10.49 0.43
N ALA A 127 -8.21 9.39 0.11
CA ALA A 127 -9.26 9.42 -0.91
C ALA A 127 -10.42 10.37 -0.59
N PRO A 128 -10.84 10.58 0.68
CA PRO A 128 -11.82 11.60 1.03
C PRO A 128 -11.35 13.04 0.75
N LEU A 129 -10.04 13.28 0.77
CA LEU A 129 -9.40 14.58 0.58
C LEU A 129 -9.13 14.90 -0.91
N MET A 130 -9.29 13.92 -1.80
CA MET A 130 -9.12 14.12 -3.23
C MET A 130 -10.33 14.88 -3.79
N ASP A 131 -10.06 16.10 -4.26
CA ASP A 131 -11.04 16.97 -4.89
C ASP A 131 -10.60 17.31 -6.32
N ASN A 132 -11.57 17.33 -7.23
CA ASN A 132 -11.38 17.70 -8.64
C ASN A 132 -11.13 19.19 -8.81
N GLU A 133 -11.63 19.98 -7.87
CA GLU A 133 -11.56 21.43 -7.88
C GLU A 133 -10.27 21.94 -7.22
N ASP A 134 -9.52 21.09 -6.51
CA ASP A 134 -8.21 21.44 -5.96
C ASP A 134 -7.17 21.58 -7.07
N ASP A 135 -6.68 22.80 -7.25
CA ASP A 135 -5.66 23.16 -8.23
C ASP A 135 -4.23 22.82 -7.75
N THR A 136 -4.07 22.44 -6.47
CA THR A 136 -2.77 22.08 -5.88
C THR A 136 -2.41 20.61 -6.04
N CYS A 137 -3.42 19.75 -6.22
CA CYS A 137 -3.26 18.31 -6.33
C CYS A 137 -2.61 17.65 -5.09
N THR A 138 -2.58 18.33 -3.94
CA THR A 138 -1.75 17.94 -2.78
C THR A 138 -2.14 16.55 -2.26
N ALA A 139 -3.44 16.25 -2.17
CA ALA A 139 -3.95 14.97 -1.70
C ALA A 139 -3.47 13.76 -2.54
N PHE A 140 -3.26 13.96 -3.84
CA PHE A 140 -2.72 12.90 -4.71
C PHE A 140 -1.25 12.62 -4.41
N GLY A 141 -0.46 13.67 -4.19
CA GLY A 141 0.93 13.55 -3.78
C GLY A 141 1.11 12.93 -2.41
N ASP A 142 0.27 13.30 -1.45
CA ASP A 142 0.27 12.72 -0.10
C ASP A 142 -0.14 11.24 -0.12
N PHE A 143 -1.17 10.86 -0.89
CA PHE A 143 -1.55 9.47 -1.09
C PHE A 143 -0.38 8.61 -1.62
N ILE A 144 0.29 9.06 -2.69
CA ILE A 144 1.43 8.32 -3.25
C ILE A 144 2.57 8.18 -2.23
N ARG A 145 2.85 9.24 -1.46
CA ARG A 145 3.87 9.19 -0.40
C ARG A 145 3.48 8.22 0.72
N CYS A 146 2.21 8.18 1.11
CA CYS A 146 1.70 7.20 2.07
C CYS A 146 1.97 5.77 1.57
N VAL A 147 1.57 5.45 0.34
CA VAL A 147 1.77 4.11 -0.23
C VAL A 147 3.25 3.75 -0.32
N GLN A 148 4.11 4.70 -0.72
CA GLN A 148 5.56 4.50 -0.77
C GLN A 148 6.15 4.20 0.62
N ASN A 149 5.69 4.88 1.66
CA ASN A 149 6.15 4.65 3.03
C ASN A 149 5.72 3.27 3.54
N VAL A 150 4.46 2.89 3.31
CA VAL A 150 3.95 1.56 3.70
C VAL A 150 4.73 0.45 3.01
N ILE A 151 5.00 0.59 1.70
CA ILE A 151 5.84 -0.36 0.96
C ILE A 151 7.27 -0.38 1.52
N ALA A 152 7.86 0.78 1.83
CA ALA A 152 9.21 0.85 2.38
C ALA A 152 9.34 0.20 3.76
N GLU A 153 8.32 0.32 4.61
CA GLU A 153 8.28 -0.33 5.93
C GLU A 153 8.12 -1.85 5.84
N ALA A 154 7.44 -2.33 4.79
CA ALA A 154 7.15 -3.74 4.60
C ALA A 154 8.28 -4.56 3.92
N CYS A 155 9.36 -3.92 3.43
CA CYS A 155 10.27 -4.51 2.41
C CYS A 155 11.73 -4.83 2.80
#